data_AF-A0A967TDD7-F1
#
_entry.id   AF-A0A967TDD7-F1
#
_cell.length_a   1.000
_cell.length_b   1.000
_cell.length_c   1.000
_cell.angle_alpha   90.00
_cell.angle_beta   90.00
_cell.angle_gamma   90.00
#
_symmetry.space_group_name_H-M   'P 1'
#
loop_
_entity.id
_entity.type
_entity.pdbx_description
1 polymer ?
#
loop_
_entity_poly.entity_id
_entity_poly.type
_entity_poly.pdbx_seq_one_letter_code
_entity_poly.pdbx_strand_id
1 'polypeptide(L)' 'GVAMDGIPLLPFVLLLCYSVGLMGVITPYATGPGPVYYGSGYITPGEFWRLGLIFGAIYLLALLLVGLPYLLLMT' A
#
# COMPACT_ATOMS: atom_id res chain seq x y z
N GLY A 1 23.26 -11.01 -2.02
CA GLY A 1 21.87 -11.04 -2.49
C GLY A 1 21.92 -11.28 -3.98
N VAL A 2 21.25 -12.31 -4.47
CA VAL A 2 21.17 -12.58 -5.92
C VAL A 2 20.41 -11.44 -6.58
N ALA A 3 21.11 -10.62 -7.34
CA ALA A 3 20.50 -9.66 -8.23
C ALA A 3 19.76 -10.45 -9.32
N MET A 4 18.46 -10.19 -9.50
CA MET A 4 17.72 -10.77 -10.62
C MET A 4 18.23 -10.13 -11.90
N ASP A 5 18.81 -10.93 -12.80
CA ASP A 5 19.32 -10.46 -14.07
C ASP A 5 18.20 -9.79 -14.88
N GLY A 6 18.46 -8.58 -15.37
CA GLY A 6 17.53 -7.80 -16.18
C GLY A 6 16.55 -6.91 -15.42
N ILE A 7 16.55 -6.89 -14.07
CA ILE A 7 15.70 -5.98 -13.29
C ILE A 7 16.54 -4.80 -12.76
N PRO A 8 16.10 -3.54 -12.98
CA PRO A 8 16.75 -2.40 -12.37
C PRO A 8 16.51 -2.43 -10.85
N LEU A 9 17.57 -2.79 -10.11
CA LEU A 9 17.50 -3.13 -8.68
C LEU A 9 17.05 -1.97 -7.80
N LEU A 10 17.52 -0.76 -8.07
CA LEU A 10 17.20 0.43 -7.29
C LEU A 10 15.70 0.79 -7.35
N PRO A 11 15.08 0.97 -8.54
CA PRO A 11 13.65 1.23 -8.62
C PRO A 11 12.81 0.06 -8.10
N PHE A 12 13.27 -1.19 -8.22
CA PHE A 12 12.60 -2.35 -7.62
C PHE A 12 12.59 -2.29 -6.09
N VAL A 13 13.73 -2.00 -5.46
CA VAL A 13 13.83 -1.85 -4.00
C VAL A 13 12.97 -0.69 -3.51
N LEU A 14 13.00 0.45 -4.22
CA LEU A 14 12.19 1.61 -3.88
C LEU A 14 10.69 1.31 -4.00
N LEU A 15 10.27 0.63 -5.06
CA LEU A 15 8.88 0.18 -5.23
C LEU A 15 8.42 -0.69 -4.06
N LEU A 16 9.26 -1.62 -3.60
CA LEU A 16 8.98 -2.45 -2.43
C LEU A 16 8.88 -1.62 -1.14
N CYS A 17 9.81 -0.69 -0.91
CA CYS A 17 9.75 0.22 0.24
C CYS A 17 8.46 1.05 0.26
N TYR A 18 8.03 1.58 -0.88
CA TYR A 18 6.77 2.33 -0.97
C TYR A 18 5.54 1.46 -0.73
N SER A 19 5.58 0.17 -1.11
CA SER A 19 4.46 -0.76 -0.87
C SER A 19 4.20 -1.02 0.63
N VAL A 20 5.23 -0.94 1.49
CA VAL A 20 5.08 -1.10 2.94
C VAL A 20 4.22 0.04 3.53
N GLY A 21 4.32 1.25 2.99
CA GLY A 21 3.46 2.36 3.39
C GLY A 21 1.97 2.12 3.10
N LEU A 22 1.64 1.28 2.11
CA LEU A 22 0.25 0.97 1.75
C LEU A 22 -0.44 0.04 2.75
N MET A 23 0.33 -0.78 3.48
CA MET A 23 -0.20 -1.70 4.49
C MET A 23 -1.00 -0.97 5.58
N GLY A 24 -0.68 0.30 5.83
CA GLY A 24 -1.33 1.16 6.82
C GLY A 24 -2.84 1.38 6.62
N VAL A 25 -3.37 1.20 5.41
CA VAL A 25 -4.78 1.54 5.10
C VAL A 25 -5.66 0.32 4.85
N ILE A 26 -5.07 -0.86 4.61
CA ILE A 26 -5.85 -2.03 4.13
C ILE A 26 -6.64 -2.69 5.26
N THR A 27 -6.15 -2.64 6.49
CA THR A 27 -6.77 -3.37 7.62
C THR A 27 -7.03 -2.46 8.82
N PRO A 28 -8.07 -2.76 9.63
CA PRO A 28 -8.36 -2.02 10.86
C PRO A 28 -7.24 -2.12 11.90
N TYR A 29 -6.30 -3.05 11.76
CA TYR A 29 -5.20 -3.24 12.71
C TYR A 29 -3.89 -2.61 12.26
N ALA A 30 -3.87 -1.97 11.09
CA ALA A 30 -2.64 -1.48 10.49
C ALA A 30 -2.12 -0.18 11.12
N THR A 31 -3.00 0.62 11.75
CA THR A 31 -2.63 1.90 12.38
C THR A 31 -3.34 2.06 13.72
N GLY A 32 -2.71 2.76 14.67
CA GLY A 32 -3.25 2.99 16.03
C GLY A 32 -4.72 3.47 16.12
N PRO A 33 -5.24 4.33 15.22
CA PRO A 33 -6.65 4.73 15.24
C PRO A 33 -7.61 3.69 14.62
N GLY A 34 -7.13 2.75 13.80
CA GLY A 34 -7.97 1.77 13.12
C GLY A 34 -8.80 0.89 14.06
N PRO A 35 -8.24 0.32 15.15
CA PRO A 35 -8.99 -0.47 16.11
C PRO A 35 -9.98 0.38 16.92
N VAL A 36 -9.68 1.67 17.12
CA VAL A 36 -10.57 2.61 17.83
C VAL A 36 -11.84 2.84 17.00
N TYR A 37 -11.70 3.05 15.69
CA TYR A 37 -12.86 3.17 14.79
C TYR A 37 -13.63 1.85 14.69
N TYR A 38 -12.94 0.72 14.56
CA TYR A 38 -13.57 -0.60 14.47
C TYR A 38 -14.32 -1.00 15.76
N GLY A 39 -13.81 -0.62 16.94
CA GLY A 39 -14.44 -0.90 18.24
C GLY A 39 -15.50 0.11 18.68
N SER A 40 -15.57 1.29 18.06
CA SER A 40 -16.50 2.37 18.42
C SER A 40 -17.97 2.12 18.01
N GLY A 41 -18.23 1.12 17.16
CA GLY A 41 -19.57 0.83 16.63
C GLY A 41 -20.07 1.83 15.59
N TYR A 42 -19.27 2.83 15.20
CA TYR A 42 -19.65 3.86 14.23
C TYR A 42 -19.62 3.36 12.77
N ILE A 43 -18.78 2.36 12.47
CA ILE A 43 -18.63 1.77 11.14
C ILE A 43 -18.82 0.25 11.30
N THR A 44 -19.64 -0.36 10.45
CA THR A 44 -19.79 -1.82 10.52
C THR A 44 -18.51 -2.52 10.06
N PRO A 45 -18.17 -3.71 10.61
CA PRO A 45 -16.98 -4.46 10.21
C PRO A 45 -16.88 -4.67 8.70
N GLY A 46 -17.99 -5.00 8.04
CA GLY A 46 -18.05 -5.23 6.60
C GLY A 46 -17.72 -3.98 5.78
N GLU A 47 -18.18 -2.81 6.21
CA GLU A 47 -17.84 -1.53 5.56
C GLU A 47 -16.38 -1.18 5.73
N PHE A 48 -15.79 -1.46 6.89
CA PHE A 48 -14.38 -1.19 7.14
C PHE A 48 -13.47 -1.99 6.20
N TRP A 49 -13.75 -3.29 6.03
CA TRP A 49 -13.01 -4.14 5.09
C TRP A 49 -13.25 -3.73 3.63
N ARG A 50 -14.47 -3.31 3.28
CA ARG A 50 -14.79 -2.81 1.93
C ARG A 50 -14.05 -1.52 1.62
N LEU A 51 -13.96 -0.62 2.59
CA LEU A 51 -13.22 0.64 2.51
C LEU A 51 -11.71 0.38 2.38
N GLY A 52 -11.18 -0.55 3.18
CA GLY A 52 -9.79 -1.01 3.09
C GLY A 52 -9.43 -1.60 1.71
N LEU A 53 -10.35 -2.37 1.10
CA LEU A 53 -10.16 -2.89 -0.26
C LEU A 53 -10.17 -1.77 -1.30
N ILE A 54 -11.12 -0.82 -1.23
CA ILE A 54 -11.23 0.31 -2.16
C ILE A 54 -9.98 1.18 -2.08
N PHE A 55 -9.59 1.62 -0.89
CA PHE A 55 -8.40 2.45 -0.72
C PHE A 55 -7.12 1.70 -1.01
N GLY A 56 -7.02 0.43 -0.62
CA GLY A 56 -5.91 -0.44 -0.99
C GLY A 56 -5.72 -0.52 -2.50
N ALA A 57 -6.81 -0.71 -3.27
CA ALA A 57 -6.78 -0.73 -4.72
C ALA A 57 -6.37 0.64 -5.31
N ILE A 58 -6.92 1.74 -4.80
CA ILE A 58 -6.56 3.10 -5.25
C ILE A 58 -5.07 3.37 -5.05
N TYR A 59 -4.54 3.06 -3.86
CA TYR A 59 -3.13 3.33 -3.58
C TYR A 59 -2.18 2.40 -4.31
N LEU A 60 -2.56 1.12 -4.49
CA LEU A 60 -1.78 0.18 -5.28
C LEU A 60 -1.74 0.60 -6.76
N LEU A 61 -2.88 1.03 -7.31
CA LEU A 61 -2.94 1.57 -8.67
C LEU A 61 -2.13 2.86 -8.79
N ALA A 62 -2.20 3.77 -7.81
CA ALA A 62 -1.37 4.98 -7.82
C ALA A 62 0.12 4.64 -7.78
N LEU A 63 0.53 3.67 -6.96
CA LEU A 63 1.92 3.22 -6.87
C LEU A 63 2.41 2.62 -8.19
N LEU A 64 1.60 1.81 -8.87
CA LEU A 64 1.98 1.18 -10.14
C LEU A 64 1.89 2.11 -11.34
N LEU A 65 0.88 2.99 -11.40
CA LEU A 65 0.65 3.85 -12.56
C LEU A 65 1.42 5.17 -12.48
N VAL A 66 1.79 5.62 -11.27
CA VAL A 66 2.53 6.88 -11.07
C VAL A 66 3.90 6.62 -10.46
N GLY A 67 3.97 5.82 -9.40
CA GLY A 67 5.22 5.54 -8.69
C GLY A 67 6.23 4.77 -9.54
N LEU A 68 5.83 3.68 -10.18
CA LEU A 68 6.69 2.87 -11.04
C LEU A 68 7.28 3.69 -12.22
N PRO A 69 6.50 4.39 -13.07
CA PRO A 69 7.08 5.16 -14.15
C PRO A 69 7.95 6.33 -13.65
N TYR A 70 7.57 6.98 -12.54
CA TYR A 70 8.41 8.01 -11.93
C TYR A 70 9.78 7.46 -11.50
N LEU A 71 9.80 6.30 -10.86
CA LEU A 71 11.03 5.65 -10.42
C LEU A 71 11.89 5.26 -11.62
N LEU A 72 11.30 4.65 -12.66
CA LEU A 72 12.01 4.28 -13.89
C LEU A 72 12.55 5.50 -14.68
N LEU A 73 11.95 6.68 -14.51
CA LEU A 73 12.42 7.92 -15.14
C LEU A 73 13.56 8.60 -14.36
N MET A 74 13.60 8.46 -13.03
CA MET A 74 14.58 9.14 -12.17
C MET A 74 15.81 8.30 -11.81
N THR A 75 15.73 6.97 -11.88
CA THR A 75 16.84 6.05 -11.52
C THR A 75 17.29 5.23 -12.70
#